data_AF-A0A5S9WLS4-F1
#
_entry.id   AF-A0A5S9WLS4-F1
#
_cell.length_a   1.000
_cell.length_b   1.000
_cell.length_c   1.000
_cell.angle_alpha   90.00
_cell.angle_beta   90.00
_cell.angle_gamma   90.00
#
_symmetry.space_group_name_H-M   'P 1'
#
loop_
_entity.id
_entity.type
_entity.pdbx_description
1 polymer ?
#
loop_
_entity_poly.entity_id
_entity_poly.type
_entity_poly.pdbx_seq_one_letter_code
_entity_poly.pdbx_strand_id
1 'polypeptide(L)'
;MESMSTTDRVVRNNKRLPQSRYSPYILRSELSTIHNSKKTNLTIEKQKEEAIRLGVELSLFMAEAMFILSDDLRSMLLLCPLIVKYAGFKYTNDGPVVGRLFCVMLHVFETYIKPKNGVYQVNGKSIQRELIGKCHQNFSFGIKELDRIVFVLGKREGSCGGVVKPSDFEHYNQEMKKLEEMLRSA
;
A
#
# COMPACT_ATOMS: atom_id res chain seq x y z
N MET A 1 23.34 -39.42 87.14
CA MET A 1 22.34 -39.87 86.16
C MET A 1 21.67 -38.62 85.65
N GLU A 2 22.26 -38.02 84.61
CA GLU A 2 21.77 -36.77 84.01
C GLU A 2 20.78 -37.12 82.91
N SER A 3 19.54 -36.67 83.06
CA SER A 3 18.45 -36.89 82.12
C SER A 3 18.57 -35.94 80.93
N MET A 4 18.88 -36.48 79.75
CA MET A 4 18.67 -35.78 78.48
C MET A 4 17.17 -35.62 78.23
N SER A 5 16.73 -34.38 77.98
CA SER A 5 15.43 -34.08 77.39
C SER A 5 15.66 -33.44 76.03
N THR A 6 15.39 -34.20 74.98
CA THR A 6 15.41 -33.75 73.59
C THR A 6 14.01 -33.25 73.21
N THR A 7 13.86 -31.95 72.98
CA THR A 7 12.70 -31.42 72.26
C THR A 7 13.16 -30.59 71.08
N ASP A 8 13.14 -31.24 69.91
CA ASP A 8 13.15 -30.63 68.58
C ASP A 8 11.94 -29.72 68.42
N ARG A 9 12.14 -28.39 68.47
CA ARG A 9 11.15 -27.43 67.98
C ARG A 9 11.84 -26.24 67.31
N VAL A 10 11.75 -26.21 65.97
CA VAL A 10 12.11 -25.04 65.15
C VAL A 10 11.15 -23.88 65.47
N VAL A 11 11.69 -22.74 65.88
CA VAL A 11 10.94 -21.49 66.07
C VAL A 11 10.45 -21.00 64.71
N ARG A 12 9.14 -20.98 64.48
CA ARG A 12 8.52 -20.38 63.28
C ARG A 12 7.82 -19.08 63.62
N ASN A 13 8.11 -18.05 62.83
CA ASN A 13 7.64 -16.69 63.05
C ASN A 13 6.19 -16.55 62.54
N ASN A 14 5.23 -16.23 63.41
CA ASN A 14 3.78 -16.19 63.11
C ASN A 14 3.31 -14.83 62.55
N LYS A 15 4.07 -14.19 61.66
CA LYS A 15 3.60 -12.98 60.98
C LYS A 15 2.66 -13.37 59.84
N ARG A 16 1.36 -13.09 60.01
CA ARG A 16 0.38 -13.19 58.93
C ARG A 16 0.77 -12.23 57.80
N LEU A 17 1.04 -12.77 56.61
CA LEU A 17 1.25 -11.97 55.42
C LEU A 17 -0.07 -11.30 55.01
N PRO A 18 -0.05 -10.03 54.58
CA PRO A 18 -1.24 -9.38 54.05
C PRO A 18 -1.74 -10.14 52.81
N GLN A 19 -3.05 -10.33 52.74
CA GLN A 19 -3.75 -11.10 51.72
C GLN A 19 -3.88 -10.31 50.41
N SER A 20 -2.79 -9.76 49.89
CA SER A 20 -2.75 -9.28 48.51
C SER A 20 -2.04 -10.34 47.67
N ARG A 21 -2.80 -10.98 46.77
CA ARG A 21 -2.24 -11.85 45.75
C ARG A 21 -1.54 -10.95 44.73
N TYR A 22 -0.28 -10.61 44.99
CA TYR A 22 0.62 -10.09 43.98
C TYR A 22 0.96 -11.26 43.04
N SER A 23 0.30 -11.32 41.88
CA SER A 23 0.73 -12.20 40.78
C SER A 23 1.85 -11.47 40.02
N PRO A 24 3.09 -11.99 40.01
CA PRO A 24 4.23 -11.30 39.42
C PRO A 24 4.26 -11.36 37.88
N TYR A 25 3.24 -11.92 37.24
CA TYR A 25 3.27 -12.24 35.80
C TYR A 25 2.41 -11.34 34.91
N ILE A 26 1.55 -10.44 35.46
CA ILE A 26 0.90 -9.43 34.60
C ILE A 26 1.79 -8.19 34.59
N LEU A 27 2.88 -8.31 33.85
CA LEU A 27 3.84 -7.25 33.63
C LEU A 27 3.14 -6.13 32.86
N ARG A 28 3.14 -4.92 33.42
CA ARG A 28 2.60 -3.68 32.82
C ARG A 28 3.03 -3.47 31.36
N SER A 29 4.17 -4.05 30.96
CA SER A 29 4.68 -4.06 29.60
C SER A 29 3.86 -4.90 28.62
N GLU A 30 3.24 -6.00 29.06
CA GLU A 30 2.39 -6.83 28.19
C GLU A 30 1.12 -6.09 27.82
N LEU A 31 0.50 -5.38 28.77
CA LEU A 31 -0.69 -4.57 28.50
C LEU A 31 -0.37 -3.37 27.58
N SER A 32 0.78 -2.70 27.77
CA SER A 32 1.22 -1.65 26.86
C SER A 32 1.59 -2.19 25.47
N THR A 33 2.19 -3.38 25.39
CA THR A 33 2.52 -4.06 24.13
C THR A 33 1.26 -4.47 23.39
N ILE A 34 0.24 -5.00 24.08
CA ILE A 34 -1.06 -5.36 23.50
C ILE A 34 -1.79 -4.10 23.02
N HIS A 35 -1.81 -3.03 23.81
CA HIS A 35 -2.44 -1.76 23.43
C HIS A 35 -1.74 -1.12 22.22
N ASN A 36 -0.40 -1.10 22.21
CA ASN A 36 0.39 -0.60 21.10
C ASN A 36 0.20 -1.44 19.84
N SER A 37 0.19 -2.77 19.97
CA SER A 37 -0.09 -3.69 18.86
C SER A 37 -1.49 -3.47 18.28
N LYS A 38 -2.53 -3.35 19.12
CA LYS A 38 -3.89 -3.02 18.67
C LYS A 38 -3.96 -1.67 17.95
N LYS A 39 -3.31 -0.63 18.49
CA LYS A 39 -3.24 0.70 17.87
C LYS A 39 -2.51 0.66 16.52
N THR A 40 -1.37 -0.02 16.44
CA THR A 40 -0.60 -0.18 15.20
C THR A 40 -1.36 -0.97 14.15
N ASN A 41 -2.02 -2.06 14.53
CA ASN A 41 -2.88 -2.83 13.63
C ASN A 41 -4.02 -1.96 13.07
N LEU A 42 -4.70 -1.18 13.93
CA LEU A 42 -5.73 -0.24 13.49
C LEU A 42 -5.17 0.82 12.51
N THR A 43 -3.96 1.33 12.75
CA THR A 43 -3.29 2.27 11.84
C THR A 43 -2.96 1.62 10.50
N ILE A 44 -2.44 0.40 10.49
CA ILE A 44 -2.13 -0.34 9.26
C ILE A 44 -3.39 -0.59 8.43
N GLU A 45 -4.49 -1.00 9.06
CA GLU A 45 -5.76 -1.23 8.34
C GLU A 45 -6.29 0.06 7.72
N LYS A 46 -6.22 1.20 8.42
CA LYS A 46 -6.55 2.52 7.83
C LYS A 46 -5.65 2.86 6.64
N GLN A 47 -4.35 2.57 6.73
CA GLN A 47 -3.42 2.81 5.63
C GLN A 47 -3.66 1.87 4.44
N LYS A 48 -4.13 0.65 4.67
CA LYS A 48 -4.55 -0.26 3.59
C LYS A 48 -5.81 0.23 2.89
N GLU A 49 -6.80 0.71 3.64
CA GLU A 49 -8.00 1.31 3.07
C GLU A 49 -7.64 2.53 2.20
N GLU A 50 -6.72 3.38 2.68
CA GLU A 50 -6.19 4.48 1.89
C GLU A 50 -5.44 3.99 0.65
N ALA A 51 -4.58 2.99 0.76
CA ALA A 51 -3.89 2.41 -0.40
C ALA A 51 -4.87 1.83 -1.44
N ILE A 52 -5.98 1.24 -1.00
CA ILE A 52 -7.06 0.79 -1.90
C ILE A 52 -7.70 1.99 -2.60
N ARG A 53 -8.04 3.06 -1.85
CA ARG A 53 -8.59 4.30 -2.41
C ARG A 53 -7.67 4.88 -3.50
N LEU A 54 -6.37 4.98 -3.21
CA LEU A 54 -5.36 5.46 -4.16
C LEU A 54 -5.22 4.57 -5.40
N GLY A 55 -5.34 3.25 -5.23
CA GLY A 55 -5.32 2.31 -6.36
C GLY A 55 -6.54 2.44 -7.27
N VAL A 56 -7.73 2.70 -6.70
CA VAL A 56 -8.93 3.01 -7.47
C VAL A 56 -8.76 4.32 -8.24
N GLU A 57 -8.26 5.36 -7.57
CA GLU A 57 -8.03 6.67 -8.17
C GLU A 57 -7.03 6.61 -9.34
N LEU A 58 -5.89 5.93 -9.15
CA LEU A 58 -4.91 5.68 -10.22
C LEU A 58 -5.52 4.93 -11.42
N SER A 59 -6.43 3.98 -11.15
CA SER A 59 -7.12 3.22 -12.19
C SER A 59 -8.10 4.10 -12.98
N LEU A 60 -8.79 5.03 -12.31
CA LEU A 60 -9.67 5.99 -12.97
C LEU A 60 -8.88 6.94 -13.88
N PHE A 61 -7.75 7.48 -13.40
CA PHE A 61 -6.87 8.31 -14.23
C PHE A 61 -6.35 7.55 -15.45
N MET A 62 -6.03 6.26 -15.29
CA MET A 62 -5.62 5.42 -16.41
C MET A 62 -6.74 5.29 -17.45
N ALA A 63 -7.96 4.98 -17.00
CA ALA A 63 -9.11 4.88 -17.89
C ALA A 63 -9.37 6.19 -18.62
N GLU A 64 -9.35 7.32 -17.90
CA GLU A 64 -9.52 8.67 -18.47
C GLU A 64 -8.44 8.98 -19.53
N ALA A 65 -7.18 8.71 -19.24
CA ALA A 65 -6.09 8.86 -20.20
C ALA A 65 -6.33 8.00 -21.46
N MET A 66 -6.79 6.75 -21.29
CA MET A 66 -7.10 5.88 -22.44
C MET A 66 -8.28 6.42 -23.27
N PHE A 67 -9.29 7.03 -22.65
CA PHE A 67 -10.38 7.69 -23.35
C PHE A 67 -9.90 8.91 -24.14
N ILE A 68 -9.07 9.79 -23.54
CA ILE A 68 -8.50 10.96 -24.22
C ILE A 68 -7.65 10.53 -25.43
N LEU A 69 -6.94 9.41 -25.31
CA LEU A 69 -6.11 8.86 -26.38
C LEU A 69 -6.89 8.01 -27.38
N SER A 70 -8.19 7.75 -27.17
CA SER A 70 -8.95 6.75 -27.93
C SER A 70 -9.11 7.08 -29.41
N ASP A 71 -9.09 8.38 -29.78
CA ASP A 71 -9.11 8.81 -31.19
C ASP A 71 -7.78 8.53 -31.92
N ASP A 72 -6.67 8.39 -31.19
CA ASP A 72 -5.36 7.98 -31.70
C ASP A 72 -4.94 6.66 -31.06
N LEU A 73 -5.50 5.58 -31.59
CA LEU A 73 -5.24 4.21 -31.17
C LEU A 73 -3.74 3.89 -31.09
N ARG A 74 -2.90 4.48 -31.97
CA ARG A 74 -1.45 4.26 -31.93
C ARG A 74 -0.84 4.89 -30.69
N SER A 75 -1.20 6.14 -30.39
CA SER A 75 -0.78 6.83 -29.18
C SER A 75 -1.26 6.08 -27.93
N MET A 76 -2.52 5.67 -27.87
CA MET A 76 -3.02 4.86 -26.75
C MET A 76 -2.23 3.56 -26.55
N LEU A 77 -1.98 2.81 -27.63
CA LEU A 77 -1.20 1.57 -27.57
C LEU A 77 0.27 1.79 -27.20
N LEU A 78 0.81 3.00 -27.40
CA LEU A 78 2.17 3.37 -26.97
C LEU A 78 2.25 3.76 -25.50
N LEU A 79 1.16 4.24 -24.89
CA LEU A 79 1.14 4.61 -23.47
C LEU A 79 1.49 3.41 -22.57
N CYS A 80 0.88 2.26 -22.82
CA CYS A 80 1.06 1.05 -22.02
C CYS A 80 2.53 0.58 -21.92
N PRO A 81 3.25 0.33 -23.03
CA PRO A 81 4.65 -0.11 -22.97
C PRO A 81 5.58 0.95 -22.38
N LEU A 82 5.28 2.26 -22.54
CA LEU A 82 6.05 3.32 -21.90
C LEU A 82 5.92 3.25 -20.38
N ILE A 83 4.69 3.15 -19.87
CA ILE A 83 4.43 3.03 -18.43
C ILE A 83 5.14 1.80 -17.87
N VAL A 84 5.01 0.63 -18.51
CA VAL A 84 5.68 -0.60 -18.06
C VAL A 84 7.21 -0.45 -18.04
N LYS A 85 7.79 0.14 -19.09
CA LYS A 85 9.24 0.37 -19.19
C LYS A 85 9.75 1.28 -18.07
N TYR A 86 9.06 2.39 -17.81
CA TYR A 86 9.51 3.41 -16.85
C TYR A 86 9.08 3.13 -15.41
N ALA A 87 7.99 2.41 -15.18
CA ALA A 87 7.59 1.87 -13.87
C ALA A 87 8.63 0.88 -13.31
N GLY A 88 9.60 0.44 -14.13
CA GLY A 88 10.73 -0.34 -13.65
C GLY A 88 10.39 -1.82 -13.57
N PHE A 89 10.06 -2.41 -14.72
CA PHE A 89 9.88 -3.87 -14.92
C PHE A 89 11.16 -4.71 -14.66
N LYS A 90 12.19 -4.14 -14.03
CA LYS A 90 13.33 -4.88 -13.53
C LYS A 90 12.94 -5.43 -12.14
N TYR A 91 12.47 -6.67 -12.12
CA TYR A 91 12.45 -7.59 -10.98
C TYR A 91 11.23 -7.69 -10.06
N THR A 92 10.03 -7.27 -10.46
CA THR A 92 8.80 -7.77 -9.81
C THR A 92 7.65 -7.85 -10.81
N ASN A 93 7.52 -8.99 -11.49
CA ASN A 93 6.21 -9.44 -11.96
C ASN A 93 5.21 -9.68 -10.81
N ASP A 94 5.68 -9.52 -9.56
CA ASP A 94 4.95 -9.78 -8.32
C ASP A 94 4.37 -8.52 -7.66
N GLY A 95 4.55 -7.34 -8.27
CA GLY A 95 3.95 -6.09 -7.78
C GLY A 95 2.44 -6.08 -8.04
N PRO A 96 1.57 -6.14 -7.02
CA PRO A 96 0.13 -6.28 -7.22
C PRO A 96 -0.50 -5.09 -7.98
N VAL A 97 0.17 -3.93 -8.02
CA VAL A 97 -0.37 -2.72 -8.64
C VAL A 97 -0.28 -2.77 -10.17
N VAL A 98 0.88 -3.13 -10.72
CA VAL A 98 1.12 -3.16 -12.18
C VAL A 98 0.16 -4.13 -12.86
N GLY A 99 0.04 -5.35 -12.32
CA GLY A 99 -0.84 -6.38 -12.88
C GLY A 99 -2.31 -5.96 -12.87
N ARG A 100 -2.79 -5.38 -11.75
CA ARG A 100 -4.17 -4.87 -11.65
C ARG A 100 -4.43 -3.72 -12.63
N LEU A 101 -3.47 -2.80 -12.77
CA LEU A 101 -3.63 -1.68 -13.70
C LEU A 101 -3.66 -2.17 -15.16
N PHE A 102 -2.87 -3.20 -15.49
CA PHE A 102 -2.92 -3.83 -16.81
C PHE A 102 -4.30 -4.46 -17.09
N CYS A 103 -4.92 -5.10 -16.10
CA CYS A 103 -6.29 -5.59 -16.23
C CYS A 103 -7.29 -4.45 -16.50
N VAL A 104 -7.15 -3.31 -15.83
CA VAL A 104 -7.98 -2.12 -16.09
C VAL A 104 -7.80 -1.64 -17.53
N MET A 105 -6.55 -1.55 -18.01
CA MET A 105 -6.26 -1.14 -19.39
C MET A 105 -6.94 -2.06 -20.40
N LEU A 106 -6.75 -3.38 -20.24
CA LEU A 106 -7.38 -4.37 -21.12
C LEU A 106 -8.91 -4.27 -21.08
N HIS A 107 -9.49 -4.13 -19.88
CA HIS A 107 -10.92 -3.99 -19.71
C HIS A 107 -11.46 -2.74 -20.40
N VAL A 108 -10.79 -1.60 -20.25
CA VAL A 108 -11.19 -0.35 -20.89
C VAL A 108 -11.12 -0.45 -22.41
N PHE A 109 -10.02 -1.01 -22.90
CA PHE A 109 -9.80 -1.24 -24.32
C PHE A 109 -10.91 -2.11 -24.93
N GLU A 110 -11.16 -3.28 -24.35
CA GLU A 110 -12.11 -4.26 -24.87
C GLU A 110 -13.56 -3.79 -24.76
N THR A 111 -13.91 -3.14 -23.65
CA THR A 111 -15.31 -2.80 -23.33
C THR A 111 -15.74 -1.48 -23.95
N TYR A 112 -14.88 -0.45 -23.90
CA TYR A 112 -15.28 0.92 -24.20
C TYR A 112 -14.62 1.49 -25.46
N ILE A 113 -13.43 1.01 -25.84
CA ILE A 113 -12.69 1.56 -26.98
C ILE A 113 -12.93 0.69 -28.20
N LYS A 114 -14.06 0.93 -28.86
CA LYS A 114 -14.32 0.31 -30.18
C LYS A 114 -13.46 1.01 -31.24
N PRO A 115 -12.58 0.28 -31.95
CA PRO A 115 -11.84 0.88 -33.06
C PRO A 115 -12.83 1.25 -34.17
N LYS A 116 -13.04 2.56 -34.39
CA LYS A 116 -13.81 3.05 -35.54
C LYS A 116 -12.94 2.85 -36.78
N ASN A 117 -13.25 1.81 -37.57
CA ASN A 117 -12.75 1.55 -38.93
C ASN A 117 -11.37 2.14 -39.25
N GLY A 118 -10.30 1.61 -38.65
CA GLY A 118 -8.94 1.49 -39.23
C GLY A 118 -8.24 2.69 -39.88
N VAL A 119 -8.76 3.91 -39.87
CA VAL A 119 -8.10 5.06 -40.51
C VAL A 119 -7.05 5.61 -39.56
N TYR A 120 -5.92 4.90 -39.52
CA TYR A 120 -4.68 5.37 -38.90
C TYR A 120 -4.21 6.63 -39.62
N GLN A 121 -4.36 7.80 -38.99
CA GLN A 121 -3.74 9.01 -39.53
C GLN A 121 -2.24 8.99 -39.22
N VAL A 122 -1.44 8.67 -40.24
CA VAL A 122 0.01 8.47 -40.15
C VAL A 122 0.77 9.77 -39.77
N ASN A 123 0.15 10.95 -39.94
CA ASN A 123 0.85 12.24 -39.88
C ASN A 123 0.26 13.29 -38.90
N GLY A 124 -0.63 12.90 -37.98
CA GLY A 124 -1.13 13.83 -36.97
C GLY A 124 -0.05 14.17 -35.94
N LYS A 125 0.42 15.43 -35.87
CA LYS A 125 0.94 15.97 -34.60
C LYS A 125 -0.25 16.02 -33.65
N SER A 126 -0.50 14.93 -32.95
CA SER A 126 -1.62 14.84 -32.04
C SER A 126 -1.20 15.44 -30.69
N ILE A 127 -2.05 16.32 -30.15
CA ILE A 127 -2.00 16.79 -28.74
C ILE A 127 -1.86 15.58 -27.79
N GLN A 128 -2.43 14.43 -28.20
CA GLN A 128 -2.34 13.12 -27.56
C GLN A 128 -0.90 12.59 -27.41
N ARG A 129 -0.01 12.79 -28.40
CA ARG A 129 1.40 12.36 -28.26
C ARG A 129 2.16 13.21 -27.25
N GLU A 130 1.87 14.50 -27.17
CA GLU A 130 2.43 15.38 -26.14
C GLU A 130 1.90 14.99 -24.75
N LEU A 131 0.60 14.68 -24.66
CA LEU A 131 -0.02 14.17 -23.43
C LEU A 131 0.68 12.90 -22.94
N ILE A 132 0.95 11.92 -23.81
CA ILE A 132 1.73 10.72 -23.46
C ILE A 132 3.10 11.08 -22.91
N GLY A 133 3.80 12.01 -23.58
CA GLY A 133 5.09 12.50 -23.15
C GLY A 133 5.07 13.05 -21.71
N LYS A 134 3.98 13.69 -21.31
CA LYS A 134 3.83 14.28 -19.97
C LYS A 134 3.28 13.27 -18.94
N CYS A 135 2.26 12.50 -19.28
CA CYS A 135 1.55 11.65 -18.31
C CYS A 135 2.28 10.35 -17.97
N HIS A 136 3.09 9.78 -18.88
CA HIS A 136 3.72 8.48 -18.63
C HIS A 136 4.64 8.50 -17.39
N GLN A 137 5.30 9.62 -17.10
CA GLN A 137 6.18 9.77 -15.93
C GLN A 137 5.36 9.77 -14.63
N ASN A 138 4.25 10.52 -14.60
CA ASN A 138 3.34 10.56 -13.45
C ASN A 138 2.71 9.19 -13.18
N PHE A 139 2.27 8.47 -14.21
CA PHE A 139 1.78 7.11 -14.06
C PHE A 139 2.88 6.17 -13.56
N SER A 140 4.09 6.25 -14.12
CA SER A 140 5.22 5.43 -13.68
C SER A 140 5.59 5.69 -12.22
N PHE A 141 5.52 6.95 -11.78
CA PHE A 141 5.70 7.34 -10.39
C PHE A 141 4.60 6.75 -9.51
N GLY A 142 3.32 6.98 -9.86
CA GLY A 142 2.17 6.50 -9.09
C GLY A 142 2.18 4.98 -8.92
N ILE A 143 2.50 4.24 -9.99
CA ILE A 143 2.63 2.79 -9.93
C ILE A 143 3.74 2.37 -8.96
N LYS A 144 4.95 2.92 -9.10
CA LYS A 144 6.09 2.54 -8.24
C LYS A 144 5.81 2.83 -6.77
N GLU A 145 5.29 4.02 -6.49
CA GLU A 145 5.10 4.46 -5.11
C GLU A 145 3.92 3.72 -4.46
N LEU A 146 2.84 3.46 -5.20
CA LEU A 146 1.75 2.65 -4.70
C LEU A 146 2.18 1.19 -4.47
N ASP A 147 3.00 0.62 -5.36
CA ASP A 147 3.53 -0.74 -5.18
C ASP A 147 4.42 -0.83 -3.93
N ARG A 148 5.25 0.20 -3.69
CA ARG A 148 6.03 0.35 -2.44
C ARG A 148 5.12 0.46 -1.21
N ILE A 149 4.06 1.27 -1.26
CA ILE A 149 3.09 1.41 -0.17
C ILE A 149 2.44 0.05 0.13
N VAL A 150 1.93 -0.63 -0.90
CA VAL A 150 1.30 -1.94 -0.76
C VAL A 150 2.27 -2.97 -0.21
N PHE A 151 3.52 -2.96 -0.66
CA PHE A 151 4.57 -3.84 -0.16
C PHE A 151 4.85 -3.62 1.34
N VAL A 152 4.96 -2.36 1.78
CA VAL A 152 5.17 -2.03 3.20
C VAL A 152 3.98 -2.45 4.04
N LEU A 153 2.75 -2.23 3.56
CA LEU A 153 1.52 -2.60 4.28
C LEU A 153 1.21 -4.10 4.26
N GLY A 154 1.83 -4.84 3.33
CA GLY A 154 1.71 -6.28 3.20
C GLY A 154 2.27 -7.02 4.42
N LYS A 155 1.64 -8.13 4.80
CA LYS A 155 2.22 -9.06 5.78
C LYS A 155 3.21 -9.98 5.06
N ARG A 156 4.47 -10.02 5.50
CA ARG A 156 5.31 -11.21 5.25
C ARG A 156 4.92 -12.29 6.25
N GLU A 157 5.07 -13.56 5.85
CA GLU A 157 4.98 -14.66 6.80
C GLU A 157 5.92 -14.38 7.99
N GLY A 158 5.34 -14.29 9.19
CA GLY A 158 6.08 -14.00 10.43
C GLY A 158 6.25 -12.53 10.81
N SER A 159 5.78 -11.54 10.02
CA SER A 159 5.82 -10.12 10.42
C SER A 159 4.45 -9.44 10.37
N CYS A 160 4.22 -8.52 11.31
CA CYS A 160 3.20 -7.49 11.12
C CYS A 160 3.62 -6.62 9.93
N GLY A 161 2.66 -6.17 9.11
CA GLY A 161 2.93 -5.18 8.06
C GLY A 161 3.56 -3.93 8.67
N GLY A 162 4.33 -3.20 7.87
CA GLY A 162 4.92 -1.93 8.27
C GLY A 162 3.89 -0.80 8.31
N VAL A 163 4.29 0.31 8.91
CA VAL A 163 3.55 1.57 8.84
C VAL A 163 4.24 2.46 7.81
N VAL A 164 3.48 2.95 6.83
CA VAL A 164 3.98 3.91 5.84
C VAL A 164 4.00 5.31 6.47
N LYS A 165 4.97 6.16 6.13
CA LYS A 165 5.01 7.52 6.69
C LYS A 165 3.86 8.35 6.10
N PRO A 166 3.16 9.18 6.88
CA PRO A 166 2.13 10.06 6.35
C PRO A 166 2.61 10.96 5.20
N SER A 167 3.88 11.39 5.25
CA SER A 167 4.52 12.17 4.18
C SER A 167 4.58 11.44 2.84
N ASP A 168 4.66 10.11 2.83
CA ASP A 168 4.71 9.32 1.60
C ASP A 168 3.34 9.37 0.90
N PHE A 169 2.25 9.27 1.67
CA PHE A 169 0.88 9.45 1.14
C PHE A 169 0.64 10.90 0.67
N GLU A 170 1.14 11.88 1.40
CA GLU A 170 0.98 13.29 1.05
C GLU A 170 1.71 13.63 -0.26
N HIS A 171 2.95 13.14 -0.41
CA HIS A 171 3.71 13.26 -1.65
C HIS A 171 3.03 12.53 -2.82
N TYR A 172 2.52 11.31 -2.58
CA TYR A 172 1.74 10.58 -3.60
C TYR A 172 0.55 11.40 -4.11
N ASN A 173 -0.27 11.91 -3.19
CA ASN A 173 -1.46 12.71 -3.53
C ASN A 173 -1.09 13.98 -4.30
N GLN A 174 0.02 14.64 -3.96
CA GLN A 174 0.50 15.82 -4.69
C GLN A 174 0.85 15.50 -6.15
N GLU A 175 1.56 14.40 -6.40
CA GLU A 175 1.88 13.98 -7.77
C GLU A 175 0.64 13.51 -8.54
N MET A 176 -0.29 12.81 -7.88
CA MET A 176 -1.55 12.40 -8.51
C MET A 176 -2.44 13.60 -8.86
N LYS A 177 -2.44 14.66 -8.04
CA LYS A 177 -3.15 15.89 -8.36
C LYS A 177 -2.60 16.57 -9.62
N LYS A 178 -1.28 16.57 -9.82
CA LYS A 178 -0.66 17.08 -11.06
C LYS A 178 -1.10 16.27 -12.29
N LEU A 179 -1.22 14.95 -12.12
CA LEU A 179 -1.74 14.08 -13.17
C LEU A 179 -3.21 14.39 -13.48
N GLU A 180 -4.05 14.53 -12.47
CA GLU A 180 -5.46 14.91 -12.62
C GLU A 180 -5.61 16.24 -13.38
N GLU A 181 -4.90 17.28 -12.95
CA GLU A 181 -4.95 18.61 -13.59
C GLU A 181 -4.49 18.54 -15.06
N MET A 182 -3.50 17.70 -15.35
CA MET A 182 -3.01 17.47 -16.71
C MET A 182 -4.05 16.76 -17.58
N LEU A 183 -4.74 15.74 -17.06
CA LEU A 183 -5.78 15.02 -17.79
C LEU A 183 -7.01 15.91 -18.04
N ARG A 184 -7.40 16.74 -17.06
CA ARG A 184 -8.50 17.71 -17.21
C ARG A 184 -8.23 18.82 -18.23
N SER A 185 -6.96 19.12 -18.48
CA SER A 185 -6.53 20.17 -19.42
C SER A 185 -6.28 19.65 -20.84
N ALA A 186 -6.52 18.35 -21.07
CA ALA A 186 -6.21 17.65 -22.32
C ALA A 186 -7.37 17.67 -23.34
#